data_AF-C8X723-F1
#
_entry.id   AF-C8X723-F1
#
_cell.length_a   1.000
_cell.length_b   1.000
_cell.length_c   1.000
_cell.angle_alpha   90.00
_cell.angle_beta   90.00
_cell.angle_gamma   90.00
#
_symmetry.space_group_name_H-M   'P 1'
#
loop_
_entity.id
_entity.type
_entity.pdbx_description
1 polymer ?
#
loop_
_entity_poly.entity_id
_entity_poly.type
_entity_poly.pdbx_seq_one_letter_code
_entity_poly.pdbx_strand_id
1 'polypeptide(L)'
;MERPLYVAAGGGGDALAATLLHRAYGPPGPATIATFSWDRLIVDPLPGPRSFSNFKGLETVGRLEHVVTPRTRPIPPAGSTLPPLARDLVGPLASTLVLLDPTDGAAGLREQLAASMQAIDADALVVVDVGGDVLATGKEAGLRSPLADALVLAAARGLSPDARVWVAGPGVDGELTADDVVSRAHSIGGVPLPPFPSDVAALALPILRWHPSEATALFVAAAQGVRGLVDIRSGGMPVQLGAVSSDVYECGVDSAFEVSPLADSVADSRTLLDAEQRAIEICGISEIRFEARKAGAARLRDGFPPDVLDEIRAYAAEALGQGVTYATFRRLAELIRIRDHASIQRNLGLNLPGAIESTLCNLAGLTSSGSAVCLPALPRPAAGRASMDDLPRHSVSVAGIIIDVEGRILVVKRRDNGEWQPPGGVLELDETIEEGLRREVHEETGIDVHIDRLTGVYKNMRLGVVALVFRCRPSAGSLQASSETEVARWMSAQEVESTLSPAFAIRVRDAIGEAAFVAIRYHDGTGDVP
;
A
#
# COMPACT_ATOMS: atom_id res chain seq x y z
N MET A 1 2.42 -5.70 35.91
CA MET A 1 2.10 -4.72 34.85
C MET A 1 1.63 -5.58 33.71
N GLU A 2 0.39 -5.37 33.26
CA GLU A 2 -0.26 -6.16 32.22
C GLU A 2 0.63 -6.25 30.97
N ARG A 3 0.64 -7.41 30.33
CA ARG A 3 1.37 -7.72 29.10
C ARG A 3 0.39 -8.34 28.10
N PRO A 4 -0.39 -7.52 27.39
CA PRO A 4 -1.35 -8.02 26.43
C PRO A 4 -0.67 -8.48 25.13
N LEU A 5 -1.14 -9.60 24.58
CA LEU A 5 -1.02 -9.89 23.16
C LEU A 5 -2.22 -9.24 22.45
N TYR A 6 -1.96 -8.39 21.47
CA TYR A 6 -3.03 -7.83 20.62
C TYR A 6 -3.25 -8.74 19.40
N VAL A 7 -4.50 -8.90 18.98
CA VAL A 7 -4.87 -9.69 17.80
C VAL A 7 -5.76 -8.85 16.88
N ALA A 8 -5.23 -8.45 15.73
CA ALA A 8 -5.98 -7.71 14.72
C ALA A 8 -6.89 -8.67 13.92
N ALA A 9 -8.20 -8.56 14.11
CA ALA A 9 -9.20 -9.53 13.67
C ALA A 9 -9.43 -9.52 12.15
N GLY A 10 -9.61 -8.35 11.53
CA GLY A 10 -9.85 -8.17 10.10
C GLY A 10 -8.59 -8.11 9.21
N GLY A 11 -7.40 -8.41 9.74
CA GLY A 11 -6.13 -8.47 8.98
C GLY A 11 -5.28 -7.19 9.02
N GLY A 12 -4.62 -6.86 7.90
CA GLY A 12 -3.54 -5.84 7.87
C GLY A 12 -3.98 -4.42 8.21
N GLY A 13 -5.22 -4.05 7.93
CA GLY A 13 -5.78 -2.74 8.34
C GLY A 13 -5.93 -2.61 9.85
N ASP A 14 -6.39 -3.67 10.50
CA ASP A 14 -6.61 -3.70 11.94
C ASP A 14 -5.30 -3.75 12.72
N ALA A 15 -4.19 -4.18 12.11
CA ALA A 15 -2.88 -4.12 12.73
C ALA A 15 -2.43 -2.67 13.04
N LEU A 16 -2.78 -1.72 12.15
CA LEU A 16 -2.55 -0.30 12.42
C LEU A 16 -3.45 0.21 13.54
N ALA A 17 -4.74 -0.16 13.53
CA ALA A 17 -5.67 0.21 14.60
C ALA A 17 -5.23 -0.37 15.96
N ALA A 18 -4.83 -1.63 16.01
CA ALA A 18 -4.33 -2.28 17.22
C ALA A 18 -3.09 -1.54 17.78
N THR A 19 -2.19 -1.09 16.92
CA THR A 19 -1.04 -0.26 17.35
C THR A 19 -1.50 1.06 17.97
N LEU A 20 -2.46 1.74 17.34
CA LEU A 20 -3.01 3.00 17.82
C LEU A 20 -3.73 2.85 19.16
N LEU A 21 -4.55 1.82 19.30
CA LEU A 21 -5.27 1.52 20.54
C LEU A 21 -4.31 1.11 21.67
N HIS A 22 -3.29 0.31 21.37
CA HIS A 22 -2.22 0.04 22.32
C HIS A 22 -1.54 1.34 22.78
N ARG A 23 -1.23 2.25 21.84
CA ARG A 23 -0.59 3.52 22.19
C ARG A 23 -1.47 4.40 23.07
N ALA A 24 -2.79 4.33 22.90
CA ALA A 24 -3.76 5.12 23.67
C ALA A 24 -4.09 4.52 25.05
N TYR A 25 -4.26 3.20 25.14
CA TYR A 25 -4.85 2.55 26.31
C TYR A 25 -3.98 1.43 26.89
N GLY A 26 -2.97 0.97 26.16
CA GLY A 26 -2.09 -0.12 26.55
C GLY A 26 -0.97 0.29 27.53
N PRO A 27 -0.22 -0.69 28.05
CA PRO A 27 0.94 -0.44 28.88
C PRO A 27 2.06 0.27 28.11
N PRO A 28 2.98 0.97 28.79
CA PRO A 28 4.10 1.63 28.11
C PRO A 28 5.06 0.61 27.50
N GLY A 29 5.50 0.88 26.27
CA GLY A 29 6.44 0.03 25.54
C GLY A 29 5.95 -0.26 24.12
N PRO A 30 6.63 -1.15 23.39
CA PRO A 30 6.16 -1.60 22.09
C PRO A 30 5.08 -2.68 22.23
N ALA A 31 4.11 -2.68 21.32
CA ALA A 31 3.09 -3.73 21.25
C ALA A 31 3.63 -5.01 20.63
N THR A 32 2.98 -6.15 20.92
CA THR A 32 3.03 -7.34 20.08
C THR A 32 1.65 -7.56 19.48
N ILE A 33 1.57 -7.60 18.15
CA ILE A 33 0.31 -7.64 17.40
C ILE A 33 0.35 -8.86 16.48
N ALA A 34 -0.51 -9.84 16.76
CA ALA A 34 -0.81 -10.93 15.86
C ALA A 34 -1.83 -10.49 14.82
N THR A 35 -1.61 -10.82 13.54
CA THR A 35 -2.50 -10.38 12.45
C THR A 35 -2.41 -11.29 11.24
N PHE A 36 -3.46 -11.30 10.41
CA PHE A 36 -3.44 -11.95 9.10
C PHE A 36 -2.76 -11.08 8.05
N SER A 37 -2.12 -11.74 7.09
CA SER A 37 -1.95 -11.14 5.76
C SER A 37 -3.14 -11.53 4.88
N TRP A 38 -4.25 -10.81 5.06
CA TRP A 38 -5.41 -10.89 4.18
C TRP A 38 -5.65 -9.52 3.57
N ASP A 39 -4.90 -9.25 2.50
CA ASP A 39 -4.86 -7.95 1.87
C ASP A 39 -5.81 -7.87 0.68
N ARG A 40 -6.29 -6.66 0.39
CA ARG A 40 -7.23 -6.45 -0.73
C ARG A 40 -6.54 -6.72 -2.07
N LEU A 41 -7.32 -7.05 -3.10
CA LEU A 41 -6.88 -7.34 -4.49
C LEU A 41 -5.96 -6.29 -5.13
N ILE A 42 -5.97 -5.08 -4.58
CA ILE A 42 -5.11 -3.98 -5.00
C ILE A 42 -3.64 -4.15 -4.54
N VAL A 43 -3.44 -4.86 -3.43
CA VAL A 43 -2.15 -5.21 -2.83
C VAL A 43 -1.81 -6.67 -3.11
N ASP A 44 -2.71 -7.60 -2.77
CA ASP A 44 -2.52 -9.03 -3.00
C ASP A 44 -3.48 -9.51 -4.10
N PRO A 45 -3.02 -9.84 -5.31
CA PRO A 45 -3.89 -10.27 -6.40
C PRO A 45 -4.53 -11.65 -6.16
N LEU A 46 -4.12 -12.37 -5.11
CA LEU A 46 -4.67 -13.68 -4.75
C LEU A 46 -5.85 -13.54 -3.77
N PRO A 47 -6.94 -14.29 -3.95
CA PRO A 47 -8.05 -14.31 -3.00
C PRO A 47 -7.67 -15.05 -1.70
N GLY A 48 -8.20 -14.57 -0.59
CA GLY A 48 -8.04 -15.20 0.73
C GLY A 48 -6.72 -14.87 1.44
N PRO A 49 -6.60 -15.27 2.71
CA PRO A 49 -5.44 -14.98 3.52
C PRO A 49 -4.19 -15.75 3.07
N ARG A 50 -3.02 -15.19 3.37
CA ARG A 50 -1.72 -15.82 3.11
C ARG A 50 -1.28 -16.66 4.32
N SER A 51 -0.64 -17.79 4.02
CA SER A 51 -0.01 -18.68 5.00
C SER A 51 1.47 -18.33 5.18
N PHE A 52 2.14 -18.95 6.16
CA PHE A 52 3.58 -18.78 6.36
C PHE A 52 4.39 -19.11 5.10
N SER A 53 3.94 -20.12 4.35
CA SER A 53 4.59 -20.57 3.11
C SER A 53 4.57 -19.53 1.99
N ASN A 54 3.74 -18.48 2.10
CA ASN A 54 3.68 -17.39 1.14
C ASN A 54 4.70 -16.30 1.41
N PHE A 55 5.58 -16.45 2.41
CA PHE A 55 6.59 -15.45 2.76
C PHE A 55 8.01 -16.02 2.79
N LYS A 56 8.98 -15.16 2.45
CA LYS A 56 10.40 -15.36 2.73
C LYS A 56 10.85 -14.37 3.80
N GLY A 57 11.76 -14.80 4.67
CA GLY A 57 12.34 -13.93 5.69
C GLY A 57 11.37 -13.55 6.81
N LEU A 58 10.45 -14.46 7.19
CA LEU A 58 9.83 -14.42 8.51
C LEU A 58 10.93 -14.74 9.54
N GLU A 59 10.95 -13.98 10.63
CA GLU A 59 12.01 -14.06 11.64
C GLU A 59 11.50 -14.65 12.96
N THR A 60 12.43 -15.16 13.76
CA THR A 60 12.18 -15.47 15.17
C THR A 60 12.80 -14.36 16.01
N VAL A 61 12.00 -13.68 16.83
CA VAL A 61 12.45 -12.61 17.73
C VAL A 61 12.28 -13.07 19.18
N GLY A 62 13.38 -13.41 19.83
CA GLY A 62 13.32 -14.06 21.14
C GLY A 62 12.67 -15.44 21.03
N ARG A 63 11.49 -15.61 21.64
CA ARG A 63 10.67 -16.83 21.54
C ARG A 63 9.50 -16.70 20.57
N LEU A 64 9.26 -15.51 20.02
CA LEU A 64 8.19 -15.29 19.04
C LEU A 64 8.64 -15.79 17.68
N GLU A 65 7.84 -16.68 17.08
CA GLU A 65 8.04 -17.18 15.73
C GLU A 65 7.19 -16.40 14.73
N HIS A 66 7.51 -16.53 13.43
CA HIS A 66 6.75 -15.94 12.33
C HIS A 66 6.58 -14.41 12.40
N VAL A 67 7.60 -13.72 12.92
CA VAL A 67 7.60 -12.26 12.99
C VAL A 67 7.81 -11.66 11.61
N VAL A 68 6.93 -10.72 11.24
CA VAL A 68 7.05 -9.92 10.02
C VAL A 68 7.95 -8.72 10.30
N THR A 69 8.99 -8.58 9.50
CA THR A 69 9.93 -7.46 9.58
C THR A 69 9.98 -6.70 8.25
N PRO A 70 10.64 -5.53 8.18
CA PRO A 70 10.88 -4.83 6.91
C PRO A 70 11.67 -5.65 5.89
N ARG A 71 12.29 -6.77 6.29
CA ARG A 71 13.00 -7.70 5.42
C ARG A 71 12.13 -8.84 4.91
N THR A 72 10.99 -9.10 5.54
CA THR A 72 10.02 -10.11 5.08
C THR A 72 9.52 -9.76 3.68
N ARG A 73 9.40 -10.75 2.80
CA ARG A 73 8.93 -10.57 1.43
C ARG A 73 7.83 -11.58 1.12
N PRO A 74 6.62 -11.14 0.71
CA PRO A 74 5.66 -12.08 0.14
C PRO A 74 6.24 -12.69 -1.13
N ILE A 75 5.95 -13.96 -1.38
CA ILE A 75 6.42 -14.71 -2.55
C ILE A 75 5.44 -14.44 -3.70
N PRO A 76 5.88 -13.84 -4.81
CA PRO A 76 4.99 -13.57 -5.94
C PRO A 76 4.24 -14.82 -6.41
N PRO A 77 2.96 -14.69 -6.80
CA PRO A 77 2.23 -13.44 -7.00
C PRO A 77 1.62 -12.84 -5.73
N ALA A 78 1.83 -13.42 -4.54
CA ALA A 78 1.28 -12.87 -3.30
C ALA A 78 1.79 -11.45 -3.02
N GLY A 79 0.89 -10.62 -2.50
CA GLY A 79 1.20 -9.31 -1.92
C GLY A 79 0.98 -9.29 -0.41
N SER A 80 1.46 -8.23 0.26
CA SER A 80 1.10 -7.98 1.66
C SER A 80 1.41 -6.53 2.08
N THR A 81 0.53 -5.94 2.90
CA THR A 81 0.79 -4.64 3.56
C THR A 81 1.69 -4.78 4.79
N LEU A 82 1.84 -5.98 5.35
CA LEU A 82 2.53 -6.17 6.63
C LEU A 82 4.02 -5.81 6.61
N PRO A 83 4.84 -6.17 5.59
CA PRO A 83 6.25 -5.77 5.57
C PRO A 83 6.49 -4.25 5.50
N PRO A 84 5.83 -3.47 4.61
CA PRO A 84 5.96 -2.01 4.65
C PRO A 84 5.35 -1.42 5.92
N LEU A 85 4.31 -2.04 6.52
CA LEU A 85 3.76 -1.60 7.79
C LEU A 85 4.79 -1.77 8.92
N ALA A 86 5.43 -2.93 9.03
CA ALA A 86 6.49 -3.21 10.00
C ALA A 86 7.67 -2.22 9.91
N ARG A 87 7.92 -1.64 8.73
CA ARG A 87 8.95 -0.59 8.54
C ARG A 87 8.54 0.74 9.16
N ASP A 88 7.26 1.05 9.12
CA ASP A 88 6.74 2.36 9.52
C ASP A 88 6.17 2.35 10.96
N LEU A 89 5.95 1.18 11.55
CA LEU A 89 5.64 0.98 12.98
C LEU A 89 6.90 1.15 13.85
N VAL A 90 7.36 2.39 13.96
CA VAL A 90 8.57 2.80 14.71
C VAL A 90 8.28 3.94 15.69
N GLY A 91 9.22 4.21 16.60
CA GLY A 91 9.12 5.33 17.54
C GLY A 91 7.87 5.21 18.42
N PRO A 92 6.97 6.20 18.45
CA PRO A 92 5.72 6.14 19.22
C PRO A 92 4.76 5.02 18.81
N LEU A 93 4.91 4.45 17.61
CA LEU A 93 4.11 3.34 17.09
C LEU A 93 4.92 2.04 17.00
N ALA A 94 6.00 1.92 17.76
CA ALA A 94 6.83 0.72 17.75
C ALA A 94 6.00 -0.52 18.11
N SER A 95 5.91 -1.47 17.18
CA SER A 95 5.14 -2.71 17.36
C SER A 95 5.85 -3.88 16.69
N THR A 96 5.75 -5.06 17.28
CA THR A 96 6.16 -6.32 16.67
C THR A 96 4.94 -6.94 15.99
N LEU A 97 5.03 -7.25 14.70
CA LEU A 97 3.98 -7.92 13.96
C LEU A 97 4.26 -9.43 13.89
N VAL A 98 3.32 -10.24 14.37
CA VAL A 98 3.35 -11.70 14.29
C VAL A 98 2.33 -12.13 13.24
N LEU A 99 2.77 -12.87 12.22
CA LEU A 99 1.86 -13.38 11.20
C LEU A 99 1.03 -14.52 11.80
N LEU A 100 -0.27 -14.53 11.52
CA LEU A 100 -1.18 -15.64 11.76
C LEU A 100 -1.43 -16.41 10.48
N ASP A 101 -1.44 -17.74 10.58
CA ASP A 101 -1.73 -18.66 9.47
C ASP A 101 -3.07 -19.37 9.70
N PRO A 102 -4.14 -19.00 8.98
CA PRO A 102 -5.47 -19.58 9.17
C PRO A 102 -5.65 -20.93 8.46
N THR A 103 -4.61 -21.51 7.83
CA THR A 103 -4.71 -22.75 7.04
C THR A 103 -5.39 -23.88 7.82
N ASP A 104 -5.09 -24.00 9.11
CA ASP A 104 -5.60 -25.03 10.01
C ASP A 104 -6.85 -24.61 10.80
N GLY A 105 -7.59 -23.61 10.30
CA GLY A 105 -8.85 -23.14 10.88
C GLY A 105 -8.70 -22.50 12.27
N ALA A 106 -9.80 -22.42 13.02
CA ALA A 106 -9.81 -21.82 14.36
C ALA A 106 -8.94 -22.61 15.36
N ALA A 107 -8.86 -23.94 15.19
CA ALA A 107 -8.04 -24.78 16.05
C ALA A 107 -6.54 -24.45 15.93
N GLY A 108 -6.02 -24.33 14.71
CA GLY A 108 -4.62 -23.95 14.47
C GLY A 108 -4.31 -22.52 14.90
N LEU A 109 -5.24 -21.59 14.70
CA LEU A 109 -5.09 -20.21 15.19
C LEU A 109 -5.02 -20.15 16.72
N ARG A 110 -5.84 -20.93 17.43
CA ARG A 110 -5.80 -21.01 18.89
C ARG A 110 -4.43 -21.47 19.40
N GLU A 111 -3.82 -22.45 18.74
CA GLU A 111 -2.47 -22.93 19.07
C GLU A 111 -1.42 -21.85 18.85
N GLN A 112 -1.50 -21.12 17.72
CA GLN A 112 -0.59 -20.01 17.42
C GLN A 112 -0.71 -18.84 18.41
N LEU A 113 -1.93 -18.48 18.80
CA LEU A 113 -2.18 -17.43 19.79
C LEU A 113 -1.65 -17.85 21.17
N ALA A 114 -1.93 -19.08 21.61
CA ALA A 114 -1.42 -19.61 22.88
C ALA A 114 0.12 -19.63 22.89
N ALA A 115 0.76 -20.07 21.80
CA ALA A 115 2.22 -20.07 21.67
C ALA A 115 2.80 -18.65 21.72
N SER A 116 2.16 -17.70 21.04
CA SER A 116 2.58 -16.29 21.03
C SER A 116 2.45 -15.65 22.42
N MET A 117 1.35 -15.91 23.13
CA MET A 117 1.16 -15.47 24.51
C MET A 117 2.24 -16.05 25.42
N GLN A 118 2.52 -17.34 25.32
CA GLN A 118 3.58 -17.98 26.10
C GLN A 118 4.96 -17.39 25.78
N ALA A 119 5.24 -17.06 24.52
CA ALA A 119 6.52 -16.53 24.07
C ALA A 119 6.87 -15.15 24.66
N ILE A 120 5.85 -14.32 24.93
CA ILE A 120 6.02 -12.97 25.51
C ILE A 120 5.63 -12.89 27.00
N ASP A 121 5.30 -14.02 27.61
CA ASP A 121 4.75 -14.10 28.97
C ASP A 121 3.52 -13.18 29.13
N ALA A 122 2.60 -13.25 28.17
CA ALA A 122 1.37 -12.47 28.18
C ALA A 122 0.39 -13.03 29.24
N ASP A 123 -0.22 -12.12 29.99
CA ASP A 123 -1.29 -12.41 30.95
C ASP A 123 -2.68 -11.99 30.43
N ALA A 124 -2.74 -11.18 29.37
CA ALA A 124 -3.97 -10.70 28.75
C ALA A 124 -3.96 -10.91 27.22
N LEU A 125 -5.15 -10.93 26.62
CA LEU A 125 -5.35 -11.01 25.17
C LEU A 125 -6.37 -9.93 24.77
N VAL A 126 -6.03 -9.12 23.77
CA VAL A 126 -6.92 -8.06 23.28
C VAL A 126 -7.15 -8.26 21.78
N VAL A 127 -8.33 -8.73 21.41
CA VAL A 127 -8.80 -8.77 20.02
C VAL A 127 -9.19 -7.35 19.61
N VAL A 128 -8.75 -6.90 18.45
CA VAL A 128 -9.06 -5.58 17.90
C VAL A 128 -9.75 -5.75 16.56
N ASP A 129 -10.93 -5.14 16.45
CA ASP A 129 -11.74 -5.08 15.23
C ASP A 129 -12.11 -3.61 14.97
N VAL A 130 -12.03 -3.19 13.72
CA VAL A 130 -12.43 -1.84 13.29
C VAL A 130 -13.72 -1.92 12.47
N GLY A 131 -14.80 -1.42 13.06
CA GLY A 131 -16.12 -1.42 12.43
C GLY A 131 -17.14 -2.26 13.20
N GLY A 132 -16.76 -3.43 13.72
CA GLY A 132 -17.61 -4.22 14.62
C GLY A 132 -18.15 -5.52 14.03
N ASP A 133 -17.55 -6.02 12.94
CA ASP A 133 -17.87 -7.32 12.34
C ASP A 133 -17.69 -8.49 13.32
N VAL A 134 -16.80 -8.35 14.33
CA VAL A 134 -16.64 -9.33 15.41
C VAL A 134 -17.92 -9.53 16.24
N LEU A 135 -18.84 -8.55 16.23
CA LEU A 135 -20.15 -8.61 16.89
C LEU A 135 -21.29 -8.95 15.91
N ALA A 136 -20.97 -9.36 14.68
CA ALA A 136 -21.96 -9.73 13.68
C ALA A 136 -22.68 -11.04 14.03
N THR A 137 -23.96 -11.13 13.66
CA THR A 137 -24.76 -12.37 13.78
C THR A 137 -24.64 -13.23 12.52
N GLY A 138 -24.16 -12.67 11.42
CA GLY A 138 -24.01 -13.31 10.12
C GLY A 138 -25.17 -13.08 9.15
N LYS A 139 -26.28 -12.49 9.60
CA LYS A 139 -27.51 -12.30 8.80
C LYS A 139 -27.75 -10.87 8.35
N GLU A 140 -26.84 -9.96 8.66
CA GLU A 140 -26.93 -8.56 8.30
C GLU A 140 -26.79 -8.40 6.78
N ALA A 141 -27.67 -7.59 6.17
CA ALA A 141 -27.67 -7.38 4.73
C ALA A 141 -26.38 -6.69 4.22
N GLY A 142 -25.73 -5.91 5.09
CA GLY A 142 -24.49 -5.18 4.80
C GLY A 142 -23.22 -6.01 4.95
N LEU A 143 -23.27 -7.15 5.65
CA LEU A 143 -22.10 -7.97 5.97
C LEU A 143 -21.46 -8.58 4.72
N ARG A 144 -20.13 -8.57 4.65
CA ARG A 144 -19.31 -8.99 3.51
C ARG A 144 -18.09 -9.81 3.94
N SER A 145 -17.40 -9.43 5.01
CA SER A 145 -16.12 -10.05 5.39
C SER A 145 -16.02 -10.55 6.85
N PRO A 146 -16.97 -11.36 7.36
CA PRO A 146 -16.98 -11.73 8.79
C PRO A 146 -16.07 -12.90 9.17
N LEU A 147 -15.39 -13.53 8.20
CA LEU A 147 -14.72 -14.81 8.44
C LEU A 147 -13.46 -14.67 9.28
N ALA A 148 -12.65 -13.63 9.03
CA ALA A 148 -11.42 -13.38 9.79
C ALA A 148 -11.73 -13.12 11.27
N ASP A 149 -12.72 -12.27 11.52
CA ASP A 149 -13.19 -11.89 12.85
C ASP A 149 -13.73 -13.08 13.63
N ALA A 150 -14.57 -13.90 12.99
CA ALA A 150 -15.11 -15.10 13.62
C ALA A 150 -14.03 -16.14 13.93
N LEU A 151 -13.04 -16.32 13.05
CA LEU A 151 -11.90 -17.20 13.30
C LEU A 151 -11.07 -16.74 14.50
N VAL A 152 -10.77 -15.44 14.58
CA VAL A 152 -10.02 -14.86 15.71
C VAL A 152 -10.81 -14.93 17.01
N LEU A 153 -12.10 -14.57 16.98
CA LEU A 153 -12.96 -14.61 18.15
C LEU A 153 -13.06 -16.05 18.71
N ALA A 154 -13.24 -17.03 17.82
CA ALA A 154 -13.26 -18.43 18.20
C ALA A 154 -11.92 -18.94 18.74
N ALA A 155 -10.81 -18.54 18.12
CA ALA A 155 -9.47 -18.90 18.56
C ALA A 155 -9.07 -18.25 19.90
N ALA A 156 -9.54 -17.04 20.17
CA ALA A 156 -9.26 -16.28 21.38
C ALA A 156 -9.98 -16.85 22.62
N ARG A 157 -11.11 -17.52 22.43
CA ARG A 157 -11.98 -18.01 23.50
C ARG A 157 -11.24 -18.89 24.49
N GLY A 158 -11.33 -18.54 25.78
CA GLY A 158 -10.74 -19.30 26.88
C GLY A 158 -9.20 -19.33 26.93
N LEU A 159 -8.49 -18.51 26.13
CA LEU A 159 -7.02 -18.42 26.20
C LEU A 159 -6.51 -17.61 27.40
N SER A 160 -7.28 -16.60 27.82
CA SER A 160 -7.00 -15.82 29.03
C SER A 160 -8.30 -15.51 29.77
N PRO A 161 -8.30 -15.49 31.12
CA PRO A 161 -9.41 -14.93 31.89
C PRO A 161 -9.59 -13.41 31.69
N ASP A 162 -8.57 -12.73 31.15
CA ASP A 162 -8.60 -11.30 30.78
C ASP A 162 -8.55 -11.13 29.25
N ALA A 163 -9.33 -11.95 28.54
CA ALA A 163 -9.49 -11.88 27.10
C ALA A 163 -10.61 -10.87 26.75
N ARG A 164 -10.23 -9.80 26.04
CA ARG A 164 -11.10 -8.66 25.71
C ARG A 164 -11.16 -8.43 24.20
N VAL A 165 -12.23 -7.81 23.75
CA VAL A 165 -12.43 -7.33 22.39
C VAL A 165 -12.56 -5.81 22.44
N TRP A 166 -11.77 -5.12 21.64
CA TRP A 166 -11.89 -3.69 21.39
C TRP A 166 -12.46 -3.48 19.99
N VAL A 167 -13.68 -2.94 19.95
CA VAL A 167 -14.34 -2.52 18.72
C VAL A 167 -14.11 -1.03 18.53
N ALA A 168 -13.26 -0.66 17.58
CA ALA A 168 -12.95 0.72 17.26
C ALA A 168 -13.81 1.23 16.10
N GLY A 169 -14.32 2.45 16.23
CA GLY A 169 -15.14 3.10 15.20
C GLY A 169 -16.36 2.27 14.81
N PRO A 170 -17.37 2.13 15.68
CA PRO A 170 -18.62 1.44 15.37
C PRO A 170 -19.19 1.79 13.98
N GLY A 171 -19.33 0.79 13.11
CA GLY A 171 -19.91 0.86 11.78
C GLY A 171 -19.10 1.59 10.70
N VAL A 172 -17.82 1.89 10.94
CA VAL A 172 -16.99 2.64 9.97
C VAL A 172 -16.58 1.83 8.74
N ASP A 173 -16.69 0.51 8.76
CA ASP A 173 -16.48 -0.38 7.61
C ASP A 173 -17.70 -0.42 6.64
N GLY A 174 -18.84 0.10 7.08
CA GLY A 174 -20.12 0.11 6.37
C GLY A 174 -20.78 -1.26 6.24
N GLU A 175 -20.42 -2.24 7.08
CA GLU A 175 -21.05 -3.58 7.12
C GLU A 175 -22.22 -3.63 8.09
N LEU A 176 -22.04 -3.01 9.26
CA LEU A 176 -23.07 -2.77 10.27
C LEU A 176 -23.26 -1.26 10.48
N THR A 177 -24.43 -0.87 10.99
CA THR A 177 -24.62 0.52 11.42
C THR A 177 -23.95 0.76 12.77
N ALA A 178 -23.55 2.01 13.06
CA ALA A 178 -23.01 2.35 14.37
C ALA A 178 -23.97 1.99 15.51
N ASP A 179 -25.28 2.20 15.33
CA ASP A 179 -26.31 1.87 16.31
C ASP A 179 -26.40 0.36 16.56
N ASP A 180 -26.29 -0.47 15.53
CA ASP A 180 -26.27 -1.93 15.68
C ASP A 180 -25.07 -2.39 16.51
N VAL A 181 -23.88 -1.89 16.18
CA VAL A 181 -22.62 -2.27 16.84
C VAL A 181 -22.64 -1.82 18.31
N VAL A 182 -23.02 -0.57 18.57
CA VAL A 182 -23.11 -0.03 19.94
C VAL A 182 -24.17 -0.76 20.76
N SER A 183 -25.35 -1.00 20.19
CA SER A 183 -26.43 -1.71 20.89
C SER A 183 -26.02 -3.14 21.25
N ARG A 184 -25.32 -3.83 20.36
CA ARG A 184 -24.81 -5.18 20.61
C ARG A 184 -23.71 -5.19 21.65
N ALA A 185 -22.73 -4.30 21.54
CA ALA A 185 -21.69 -4.15 22.55
C ALA A 185 -22.32 -3.96 23.93
N HIS A 186 -23.29 -3.05 24.09
CA HIS A 186 -24.01 -2.88 25.35
C HIS A 186 -24.80 -4.11 25.81
N SER A 187 -25.45 -4.85 24.89
CA SER A 187 -26.22 -6.04 25.25
C SER A 187 -25.37 -7.17 25.86
N ILE A 188 -24.07 -7.19 25.55
CA ILE A 188 -23.10 -8.15 26.09
C ILE A 188 -22.23 -7.56 27.21
N GLY A 189 -22.66 -6.43 27.80
CA GLY A 189 -21.96 -5.77 28.90
C GLY A 189 -20.76 -4.93 28.48
N GLY A 190 -20.62 -4.63 27.20
CA GLY A 190 -19.57 -3.78 26.67
C GLY A 190 -19.69 -2.33 27.12
N VAL A 191 -18.53 -1.71 27.36
CA VAL A 191 -18.39 -0.36 27.89
C VAL A 191 -17.54 0.51 26.97
N PRO A 192 -17.85 1.80 26.81
CA PRO A 192 -16.98 2.71 26.06
C PRO A 192 -15.69 2.96 26.85
N LEU A 193 -14.55 2.93 26.17
CA LEU A 193 -13.28 3.41 26.70
C LEU A 193 -13.25 4.96 26.73
N PRO A 194 -12.29 5.58 27.45
CA PRO A 194 -12.10 7.02 27.38
C PRO A 194 -11.93 7.51 25.94
N PRO A 195 -12.35 8.75 25.61
CA PRO A 195 -12.29 9.27 24.24
C PRO A 195 -10.92 9.06 23.58
N PHE A 196 -10.93 8.56 22.34
CA PHE A 196 -9.70 8.24 21.63
C PHE A 196 -8.88 9.53 21.36
N PRO A 197 -7.60 9.59 21.79
CA PRO A 197 -6.83 10.82 21.68
C PRO A 197 -6.53 11.23 20.24
N SER A 198 -6.82 12.48 19.88
CA SER A 198 -6.59 12.98 18.52
C SER A 198 -5.10 13.12 18.18
N ASP A 199 -4.23 13.31 19.16
CA ASP A 199 -2.78 13.31 18.97
C ASP A 199 -2.24 11.91 18.64
N VAL A 200 -2.79 10.86 19.25
CA VAL A 200 -2.48 9.46 18.90
C VAL A 200 -3.01 9.14 17.50
N ALA A 201 -4.24 9.54 17.17
CA ALA A 201 -4.81 9.36 15.83
C ALA A 201 -3.92 10.00 14.73
N ALA A 202 -3.36 11.17 15.00
CA ALA A 202 -2.50 11.89 14.04
C ALA A 202 -1.21 11.12 13.68
N LEU A 203 -0.75 10.20 14.54
CA LEU A 203 0.44 9.37 14.29
C LEU A 203 0.26 8.41 13.10
N ALA A 204 -0.98 8.02 12.78
CA ALA A 204 -1.26 7.10 11.68
C ALA A 204 -1.28 7.78 10.29
N LEU A 205 -1.39 9.10 10.23
CA LEU A 205 -1.59 9.83 8.97
C LEU A 205 -0.48 9.57 7.93
N PRO A 206 0.82 9.50 8.29
CA PRO A 206 1.86 9.15 7.32
C PRO A 206 1.71 7.74 6.76
N ILE A 207 1.24 6.78 7.56
CA ILE A 207 1.02 5.38 7.17
C ILE A 207 -0.21 5.29 6.26
N LEU A 208 -1.31 5.96 6.61
CA LEU A 208 -2.56 5.96 5.84
C LEU A 208 -2.44 6.61 4.45
N ARG A 209 -1.33 7.30 4.13
CA ARG A 209 -1.04 7.77 2.76
C ARG A 209 -0.74 6.64 1.78
N TRP A 210 -0.25 5.50 2.28
CA TRP A 210 0.09 4.34 1.44
C TRP A 210 -0.64 3.07 1.88
N HIS A 211 -1.16 3.02 3.09
CA HIS A 211 -1.87 1.85 3.60
C HIS A 211 -3.34 1.86 3.14
N PRO A 212 -3.85 0.79 2.50
CA PRO A 212 -5.18 0.75 1.90
C PRO A 212 -6.33 0.55 2.90
N SER A 213 -6.10 0.73 4.21
CA SER A 213 -7.12 0.43 5.21
C SER A 213 -8.17 1.53 5.21
N GLU A 214 -9.39 1.20 4.79
CA GLU A 214 -10.52 2.12 4.68
C GLU A 214 -11.23 2.35 6.03
N ALA A 215 -11.43 1.30 6.82
CA ALA A 215 -12.11 1.39 8.12
C ALA A 215 -11.23 2.14 9.14
N THR A 216 -9.95 1.78 9.27
CA THR A 216 -8.99 2.50 10.14
C THR A 216 -8.83 3.95 9.73
N ALA A 217 -8.85 4.21 8.42
CA ALA A 217 -8.85 5.55 7.84
C ALA A 217 -10.03 6.40 8.35
N LEU A 218 -11.24 5.85 8.29
CA LEU A 218 -12.46 6.50 8.74
C LEU A 218 -12.48 6.73 10.25
N PHE A 219 -12.02 5.75 11.04
CA PHE A 219 -11.84 5.88 12.49
C PHE A 219 -10.87 7.02 12.85
N VAL A 220 -9.70 7.07 12.21
CA VAL A 220 -8.71 8.14 12.41
C VAL A 220 -9.27 9.50 11.97
N ALA A 221 -9.96 9.57 10.83
CA ALA A 221 -10.60 10.79 10.35
C ALA A 221 -11.63 11.32 11.37
N ALA A 222 -12.49 10.44 11.91
CA ALA A 222 -13.44 10.80 12.95
C ALA A 222 -12.74 11.34 14.20
N ALA A 223 -11.64 10.73 14.63
CA ALA A 223 -10.84 11.21 15.77
C ALA A 223 -10.15 12.56 15.51
N GLN A 224 -9.86 12.88 14.24
CA GLN A 224 -9.40 14.22 13.81
C GLN A 224 -10.54 15.24 13.66
N GLY A 225 -11.79 14.88 13.99
CA GLY A 225 -12.94 15.79 13.96
C GLY A 225 -13.72 15.79 12.64
N VAL A 226 -13.45 14.87 11.72
CA VAL A 226 -14.19 14.77 10.44
C VAL A 226 -15.60 14.27 10.69
N ARG A 227 -16.57 14.96 10.11
CA ARG A 227 -17.99 14.63 10.19
C ARG A 227 -18.64 14.80 8.84
N GLY A 228 -19.62 13.94 8.54
CA GLY A 228 -20.34 13.97 7.26
C GLY A 228 -20.63 12.57 6.75
N LEU A 229 -21.38 12.51 5.66
CA LEU A 229 -21.66 11.24 4.98
C LEU A 229 -20.50 10.89 4.05
N VAL A 230 -20.00 9.67 4.14
CA VAL A 230 -18.84 9.21 3.37
C VAL A 230 -19.24 8.06 2.47
N ASP A 231 -19.04 8.20 1.16
CA ASP A 231 -19.16 7.07 0.24
C ASP A 231 -17.88 6.24 0.29
N ILE A 232 -18.08 4.94 0.51
CA ILE A 232 -17.01 3.95 0.69
C ILE A 232 -17.03 2.98 -0.50
N ARG A 233 -16.19 1.93 -0.46
CA ARG A 233 -16.14 0.83 -1.46
C ARG A 233 -17.48 0.52 -2.17
N SER A 234 -17.40 0.16 -3.44
CA SER A 234 -18.54 -0.10 -4.31
C SER A 234 -19.50 -1.14 -3.72
N GLY A 235 -20.77 -0.78 -3.53
CA GLY A 235 -21.80 -1.67 -2.98
C GLY A 235 -21.87 -1.74 -1.45
N GLY A 236 -21.08 -0.91 -0.75
CA GLY A 236 -21.29 -0.60 0.66
C GLY A 236 -22.38 0.47 0.85
N MET A 237 -22.94 0.56 2.06
CA MET A 237 -23.77 1.70 2.43
C MET A 237 -22.86 2.90 2.76
N PRO A 238 -23.21 4.13 2.35
CA PRO A 238 -22.49 5.31 2.81
C PRO A 238 -22.44 5.38 4.34
N VAL A 239 -21.26 5.68 4.87
CA VAL A 239 -21.00 5.72 6.32
C VAL A 239 -21.24 7.13 6.83
N GLN A 240 -22.10 7.26 7.83
CA GLN A 240 -22.28 8.53 8.54
C GLN A 240 -21.16 8.70 9.58
N LEU A 241 -20.16 9.52 9.28
CA LEU A 241 -19.13 9.85 10.27
C LEU A 241 -19.67 10.84 11.31
N GLY A 242 -19.72 10.36 12.55
CA GLY A 242 -20.19 11.07 13.74
C GLY A 242 -19.14 11.09 14.85
N ALA A 243 -19.54 11.54 16.05
CA ALA A 243 -18.68 11.41 17.24
C ALA A 243 -18.44 9.93 17.61
N VAL A 244 -19.48 9.10 17.49
CA VAL A 244 -19.41 7.66 17.75
C VAL A 244 -18.38 6.94 16.87
N SER A 245 -18.09 7.45 15.68
CA SER A 245 -17.15 6.85 14.73
C SER A 245 -15.69 6.92 15.20
N SER A 246 -15.39 7.64 16.29
CA SER A 246 -14.08 7.63 16.97
C SER A 246 -14.09 6.97 18.35
N ASP A 247 -15.23 6.40 18.76
CA ASP A 247 -15.34 5.70 20.03
C ASP A 247 -14.75 4.30 19.92
N VAL A 248 -14.36 3.75 21.08
CA VAL A 248 -13.85 2.40 21.22
C VAL A 248 -14.64 1.72 22.32
N TYR A 249 -15.21 0.55 22.03
CA TYR A 249 -15.96 -0.23 22.98
C TYR A 249 -15.17 -1.46 23.38
N GLU A 250 -15.08 -1.71 24.69
CA GLU A 250 -14.50 -2.92 25.25
C GLU A 250 -15.59 -3.89 25.68
N CYS A 251 -15.51 -5.13 25.22
CA CYS A 251 -16.32 -6.25 25.67
C CYS A 251 -15.47 -7.49 25.96
N GLY A 252 -16.02 -8.48 26.67
CA GLY A 252 -15.33 -9.74 26.92
C GLY A 252 -15.35 -10.65 25.68
N VAL A 253 -14.25 -11.36 25.41
CA VAL A 253 -14.17 -12.34 24.30
C VAL A 253 -15.25 -13.41 24.42
N ASP A 254 -15.45 -13.98 25.62
CA ASP A 254 -16.46 -15.01 25.83
C ASP A 254 -17.88 -14.48 25.58
N SER A 255 -18.18 -13.25 26.02
CA SER A 255 -19.49 -12.61 25.81
C SER A 255 -19.74 -12.25 24.35
N ALA A 256 -18.72 -11.82 23.61
CA ALA A 256 -18.82 -11.58 22.17
C ALA A 256 -19.00 -12.90 21.40
N PHE A 257 -18.31 -13.96 21.81
CA PHE A 257 -18.45 -15.29 21.20
C PHE A 257 -19.88 -15.84 21.38
N GLU A 258 -20.47 -15.70 22.58
CA GLU A 258 -21.82 -16.21 22.89
C GLU A 258 -22.91 -15.66 21.97
N VAL A 259 -22.71 -14.46 21.41
CA VAL A 259 -23.68 -13.80 20.51
C VAL A 259 -23.30 -13.91 19.03
N SER A 260 -22.23 -14.63 18.69
CA SER A 260 -21.76 -14.81 17.32
C SER A 260 -21.99 -16.26 16.83
N PRO A 261 -23.09 -16.52 16.09
CA PRO A 261 -23.35 -17.84 15.52
C PRO A 261 -22.25 -18.32 14.56
N LEU A 262 -21.59 -17.37 13.88
CA LEU A 262 -20.49 -17.70 12.98
C LEU A 262 -19.25 -18.16 13.76
N ALA A 263 -18.85 -17.43 14.81
CA ALA A 263 -17.72 -17.81 15.64
C ALA A 263 -17.95 -19.17 16.32
N ASP A 264 -19.16 -19.41 16.83
CA ASP A 264 -19.55 -20.71 17.37
C ASP A 264 -19.46 -21.83 16.32
N SER A 265 -19.98 -21.57 15.12
CA SER A 265 -19.93 -22.53 14.02
C SER A 265 -18.50 -22.86 13.61
N VAL A 266 -17.56 -21.90 13.55
CA VAL A 266 -16.18 -22.16 13.11
C VAL A 266 -15.24 -22.64 14.23
N ALA A 267 -15.70 -22.71 15.49
CA ALA A 267 -14.84 -22.91 16.65
C ALA A 267 -14.03 -24.22 16.67
N ASP A 268 -14.58 -25.29 16.10
CA ASP A 268 -13.89 -26.59 15.98
C ASP A 268 -13.32 -26.85 14.57
N SER A 269 -13.34 -25.84 13.70
CA SER A 269 -12.77 -25.95 12.35
C SER A 269 -11.27 -26.25 12.41
N ARG A 270 -10.84 -27.17 11.54
CA ARG A 270 -9.44 -27.62 11.43
C ARG A 270 -8.79 -27.28 10.10
N THR A 271 -9.54 -26.63 9.21
CA THR A 271 -9.03 -26.11 7.94
C THR A 271 -9.75 -24.81 7.61
N LEU A 272 -9.07 -23.92 6.88
CA LEU A 272 -9.70 -22.70 6.35
C LEU A 272 -10.89 -23.02 5.44
N LEU A 273 -10.81 -24.11 4.67
CA LEU A 273 -11.88 -24.53 3.77
C LEU A 273 -13.16 -24.94 4.53
N ASP A 274 -13.00 -25.65 5.64
CA ASP A 274 -14.13 -25.99 6.54
C ASP A 274 -14.74 -24.72 7.15
N ALA A 275 -13.91 -23.82 7.66
CA ALA A 275 -14.38 -22.55 8.21
C ALA A 275 -15.13 -21.70 7.16
N GLU A 276 -14.62 -21.63 5.94
CA GLU A 276 -15.28 -20.94 4.83
C GLU A 276 -16.64 -21.56 4.50
N GLN A 277 -16.72 -22.90 4.47
CA GLN A 277 -17.97 -23.61 4.17
C GLN A 277 -19.04 -23.33 5.24
N ARG A 278 -18.65 -23.27 6.50
CA ARG A 278 -19.54 -22.90 7.62
C ARG A 278 -19.97 -21.44 7.56
N ALA A 279 -19.08 -20.53 7.14
CA ALA A 279 -19.45 -19.14 6.88
C ALA A 279 -20.49 -19.01 5.78
N ILE A 280 -20.44 -19.85 4.75
CA ILE A 280 -21.48 -19.89 3.71
C ILE A 280 -22.81 -20.37 4.28
N GLU A 281 -22.80 -21.37 5.16
CA GLU A 281 -24.02 -21.90 5.76
C GLU A 281 -24.69 -20.91 6.73
N ILE A 282 -23.88 -20.22 7.55
CA ILE A 282 -24.38 -19.23 8.51
C ILE A 282 -24.70 -17.91 7.83
N CYS A 283 -23.85 -17.39 6.96
CA CYS A 283 -23.99 -16.03 6.43
C CYS A 283 -24.54 -15.98 5.00
N GLY A 284 -24.56 -17.10 4.28
CA GLY A 284 -24.91 -17.12 2.85
C GLY A 284 -23.84 -16.49 1.95
N ILE A 285 -22.70 -16.10 2.49
CA ILE A 285 -21.61 -15.40 1.82
C ILE A 285 -20.27 -16.10 2.07
N SER A 286 -19.33 -15.91 1.15
CA SER A 286 -17.92 -16.24 1.35
C SER A 286 -17.09 -15.09 0.84
N GLU A 287 -16.27 -14.53 1.72
CA GLU A 287 -15.31 -13.47 1.41
C GLU A 287 -14.31 -13.97 0.35
N ILE A 288 -13.76 -15.17 0.54
CA ILE A 288 -12.77 -15.78 -0.36
C ILE A 288 -13.35 -15.96 -1.78
N ARG A 289 -14.58 -16.47 -1.91
CA ARG A 289 -15.26 -16.61 -3.21
C ARG A 289 -15.65 -15.27 -3.82
N PHE A 290 -15.99 -14.29 -3.00
CA PHE A 290 -16.23 -12.93 -3.47
C PHE A 290 -14.96 -12.32 -4.08
N GLU A 291 -13.83 -12.44 -3.39
CA GLU A 291 -12.52 -11.99 -3.88
C GLU A 291 -12.12 -12.74 -5.15
N ALA A 292 -12.30 -14.06 -5.20
CA ALA A 292 -11.99 -14.87 -6.38
C ALA A 292 -12.79 -14.42 -7.62
N ARG A 293 -14.08 -14.10 -7.45
CA ARG A 293 -14.92 -13.55 -8.53
C ARG A 293 -14.45 -12.16 -8.96
N LYS A 294 -14.08 -11.30 -8.02
CA LYS A 294 -13.60 -9.94 -8.30
C LYS A 294 -12.23 -9.95 -9.02
N ALA A 295 -11.33 -10.85 -8.63
CA ALA A 295 -10.02 -11.04 -9.27
C ALA A 295 -10.15 -11.44 -10.75
N GLY A 296 -11.17 -12.23 -11.10
CA GLY A 296 -11.44 -12.63 -12.49
C GLY A 296 -12.11 -11.56 -13.37
N ALA A 297 -12.67 -10.50 -12.80
CA ALA A 297 -13.52 -9.54 -13.50
C ALA A 297 -12.86 -8.18 -13.83
N ALA A 298 -11.75 -7.84 -13.17
CA ALA A 298 -11.21 -6.47 -13.22
C ALA A 298 -10.05 -6.33 -14.23
N ARG A 299 -10.32 -5.72 -15.39
CA ARG A 299 -9.27 -5.14 -16.24
C ARG A 299 -8.94 -3.75 -15.69
N LEU A 300 -7.80 -3.65 -15.02
CA LEU A 300 -7.33 -2.41 -14.39
C LEU A 300 -6.63 -1.53 -15.43
N ARG A 301 -6.69 -0.20 -15.24
CA ARG A 301 -6.01 0.77 -16.09
C ARG A 301 -4.54 0.89 -15.67
N ASP A 302 -3.66 1.09 -16.64
CA ASP A 302 -2.28 1.52 -16.41
C ASP A 302 -2.26 3.06 -16.32
N GLY A 303 -1.76 3.61 -15.21
CA GLY A 303 -1.63 5.06 -15.01
C GLY A 303 -2.93 5.82 -14.69
N PHE A 304 -2.85 7.15 -14.68
CA PHE A 304 -3.95 8.07 -14.37
C PHE A 304 -4.22 8.96 -15.60
N PRO A 305 -4.94 8.46 -16.62
CA PRO A 305 -5.18 9.22 -17.85
C PRO A 305 -6.12 10.43 -17.62
N PRO A 306 -6.05 11.49 -18.44
CA PRO A 306 -6.76 12.75 -18.18
C PRO A 306 -8.29 12.64 -18.10
N ASP A 307 -8.90 11.69 -18.81
CA ASP A 307 -10.35 11.42 -18.82
C ASP A 307 -10.89 10.98 -17.45
N VAL A 308 -10.02 10.44 -16.60
CA VAL A 308 -10.35 10.00 -15.24
C VAL A 308 -10.79 11.17 -14.36
N LEU A 309 -10.26 12.38 -14.58
CA LEU A 309 -10.67 13.56 -13.81
C LEU A 309 -12.13 13.93 -14.06
N ASP A 310 -12.59 13.81 -15.31
CA ASP A 310 -13.99 14.09 -15.65
C ASP A 310 -14.93 13.05 -15.04
N GLU A 311 -14.52 11.77 -15.01
CA GLU A 311 -15.24 10.68 -14.32
C GLU A 311 -15.36 10.95 -12.81
N ILE A 312 -14.27 11.37 -12.16
CA ILE A 312 -14.26 11.72 -10.73
C ILE A 312 -15.15 12.94 -10.45
N ARG A 313 -15.11 13.97 -11.30
CA ARG A 313 -15.95 15.17 -11.15
C ARG A 313 -17.43 14.88 -11.34
N ALA A 314 -17.78 14.08 -12.34
CA ALA A 314 -19.15 13.65 -12.58
C ALA A 314 -19.69 12.87 -11.38
N TYR A 315 -18.90 11.91 -10.87
CA TYR A 315 -19.22 11.19 -9.64
C TYR A 315 -19.38 12.13 -8.44
N ALA A 316 -18.46 13.07 -8.22
CA ALA A 316 -18.52 13.99 -7.09
C ALA A 316 -19.79 14.86 -7.13
N ALA A 317 -20.21 15.32 -8.31
CA ALA A 317 -21.45 16.08 -8.47
C ALA A 317 -22.69 15.25 -8.15
N GLU A 318 -22.76 14.01 -8.62
CA GLU A 318 -23.85 13.08 -8.31
C GLU A 318 -23.92 12.78 -6.81
N ALA A 319 -22.79 12.41 -6.21
CA ALA A 319 -22.68 12.03 -4.81
C ALA A 319 -23.03 13.21 -3.88
N LEU A 320 -22.58 14.44 -4.17
CA LEU A 320 -23.01 15.65 -3.45
C LEU A 320 -24.53 15.87 -3.56
N GLY A 321 -25.11 15.62 -4.74
CA GLY A 321 -26.56 15.67 -4.94
C GLY A 321 -27.33 14.67 -4.07
N GLN A 322 -26.69 13.58 -3.64
CA GLN A 322 -27.22 12.57 -2.72
C GLN A 322 -26.89 12.85 -1.25
N GLY A 323 -26.23 13.97 -0.95
CA GLY A 323 -25.84 14.35 0.42
C GLY A 323 -24.50 13.77 0.89
N VAL A 324 -23.76 13.06 0.03
CA VAL A 324 -22.41 12.58 0.35
C VAL A 324 -21.45 13.76 0.45
N THR A 325 -20.69 13.81 1.53
CA THR A 325 -19.70 14.86 1.81
C THR A 325 -18.29 14.46 1.35
N TYR A 326 -17.91 13.20 1.61
CA TYR A 326 -16.58 12.68 1.30
C TYR A 326 -16.66 11.37 0.52
N ALA A 327 -15.60 11.05 -0.21
CA ALA A 327 -15.36 9.69 -0.71
C ALA A 327 -14.01 9.19 -0.21
N THR A 328 -13.91 7.89 0.04
CA THR A 328 -12.61 7.27 0.37
C THR A 328 -11.74 7.20 -0.89
N PHE A 329 -10.41 7.28 -0.74
CA PHE A 329 -9.51 7.10 -1.89
C PHE A 329 -9.64 5.71 -2.51
N ARG A 330 -10.03 4.70 -1.72
CA ARG A 330 -10.38 3.38 -2.23
C ARG A 330 -11.61 3.43 -3.14
N ARG A 331 -12.68 4.13 -2.75
CA ARG A 331 -13.86 4.30 -3.59
C ARG A 331 -13.52 4.97 -4.91
N LEU A 332 -12.70 6.02 -4.88
CA LEU A 332 -12.20 6.66 -6.08
C LEU A 332 -11.33 5.71 -6.94
N ALA A 333 -10.48 4.90 -6.33
CA ALA A 333 -9.67 3.90 -7.04
C ALA A 333 -10.51 2.83 -7.74
N GLU A 334 -11.58 2.36 -7.09
CA GLU A 334 -12.51 1.40 -7.68
C GLU A 334 -13.32 2.00 -8.83
N LEU A 335 -13.79 3.25 -8.69
CA LEU A 335 -14.50 3.99 -9.74
C LEU A 335 -13.68 4.01 -11.03
N ILE A 336 -12.43 4.44 -10.93
CA ILE A 336 -11.56 4.71 -12.08
C ILE A 336 -10.70 3.51 -12.50
N ARG A 337 -10.78 2.41 -11.74
CA ARG A 337 -10.10 1.13 -11.97
C ARG A 337 -8.56 1.22 -11.95
N ILE A 338 -8.01 2.00 -11.02
CA ILE A 338 -6.55 2.16 -10.82
C ILE A 338 -6.11 1.43 -9.55
N ARG A 339 -4.95 0.77 -9.59
CA ARG A 339 -4.38 0.07 -8.41
C ARG A 339 -3.66 0.99 -7.43
N ASP A 340 -3.02 2.03 -7.91
CA ASP A 340 -2.21 2.88 -7.04
C ASP A 340 -3.05 4.01 -6.45
N HIS A 341 -3.60 3.80 -5.25
CA HIS A 341 -4.32 4.84 -4.51
C HIS A 341 -3.42 6.06 -4.19
N ALA A 342 -2.11 5.87 -4.02
CA ALA A 342 -1.17 6.98 -3.83
C ALA A 342 -0.98 7.78 -5.14
N SER A 343 -1.16 7.15 -6.31
CA SER A 343 -1.25 7.89 -7.58
C SER A 343 -2.49 8.76 -7.65
N ILE A 344 -3.63 8.35 -7.08
CA ILE A 344 -4.84 9.19 -7.04
C ILE A 344 -4.61 10.43 -6.19
N GLN A 345 -4.03 10.26 -5.00
CA GLN A 345 -3.67 11.38 -4.12
C GLN A 345 -2.71 12.37 -4.80
N ARG A 346 -1.70 11.86 -5.51
CA ARG A 346 -0.73 12.69 -6.25
C ARG A 346 -1.36 13.41 -7.44
N ASN A 347 -2.15 12.72 -8.25
CA ASN A 347 -2.68 13.25 -9.52
C ASN A 347 -3.92 14.15 -9.34
N LEU A 348 -4.71 13.96 -8.29
CA LEU A 348 -5.79 14.91 -7.96
C LEU A 348 -5.26 16.27 -7.48
N GLY A 349 -3.93 16.48 -7.44
CA GLY A 349 -3.32 17.77 -7.12
C GLY A 349 -3.67 18.26 -5.72
N LEU A 350 -4.11 17.35 -4.85
CA LEU A 350 -4.60 17.63 -3.51
C LEU A 350 -3.40 17.89 -2.57
N ASN A 351 -2.69 19.00 -2.80
CA ASN A 351 -2.07 19.72 -1.69
C ASN A 351 -3.19 20.43 -0.93
N LEU A 352 -4.08 19.64 -0.36
CA LEU A 352 -5.16 20.15 0.45
C LEU A 352 -4.61 20.40 1.87
N PRO A 353 -4.78 21.62 2.41
CA PRO A 353 -4.22 21.96 3.71
C PRO A 353 -5.02 21.31 4.84
N GLY A 354 -4.61 20.11 5.26
CA GLY A 354 -5.20 19.46 6.43
C GLY A 354 -4.73 18.02 6.63
N ALA A 355 -4.54 17.63 7.89
CA ALA A 355 -4.21 16.27 8.35
C ALA A 355 -5.24 15.19 7.92
N ILE A 356 -6.44 15.61 7.51
CA ILE A 356 -7.62 14.78 7.25
C ILE A 356 -7.65 14.22 5.80
N GLU A 357 -7.00 14.92 4.87
CA GLU A 357 -7.15 14.69 3.42
C GLU A 357 -6.12 13.69 2.86
N SER A 358 -5.30 13.08 3.74
CA SER A 358 -4.50 11.88 3.41
C SER A 358 -5.34 10.61 3.35
N THR A 359 -6.62 10.70 3.73
CA THR A 359 -7.42 9.54 4.10
C THR A 359 -8.79 9.56 3.40
N LEU A 360 -9.37 10.75 3.22
CA LEU A 360 -10.64 11.01 2.54
C LEU A 360 -10.51 12.15 1.53
N CYS A 361 -11.34 12.12 0.49
CA CYS A 361 -11.47 13.20 -0.48
C CYS A 361 -12.76 13.98 -0.23
N ASN A 362 -12.65 15.29 -0.01
CA ASN A 362 -13.81 16.18 0.10
C ASN A 362 -14.39 16.46 -1.30
N LEU A 363 -15.63 16.02 -1.54
CA LEU A 363 -16.25 16.08 -2.86
C LEU A 363 -16.59 17.50 -3.32
N ALA A 364 -16.85 18.42 -2.38
CA ALA A 364 -17.12 19.83 -2.72
C ALA A 364 -15.90 20.50 -3.37
N GLY A 365 -14.69 20.08 -2.99
CA GLY A 365 -13.44 20.54 -3.62
C GLY A 365 -13.31 20.10 -5.08
N LEU A 366 -14.03 19.05 -5.51
CA LEU A 366 -13.97 18.50 -6.86
C LEU A 366 -14.99 19.14 -7.83
N THR A 367 -16.06 19.76 -7.33
CA THR A 367 -17.18 20.26 -8.16
C THR A 367 -17.20 21.76 -8.40
N SER A 368 -16.42 22.54 -7.65
CA SER A 368 -16.35 23.98 -7.86
C SER A 368 -15.82 24.30 -9.26
N SER A 369 -16.68 24.91 -10.10
CA SER A 369 -16.36 25.43 -11.43
C SER A 369 -15.69 26.81 -11.39
N GLY A 370 -15.03 27.16 -10.29
CA GLY A 370 -13.88 28.04 -10.42
C GLY A 370 -12.90 27.25 -11.28
N SER A 371 -12.39 27.86 -12.37
CA SER A 371 -11.30 27.36 -13.21
C SER A 371 -10.71 26.10 -12.60
N ALA A 372 -10.75 24.97 -13.31
CA ALA A 372 -9.65 24.03 -13.12
C ALA A 372 -8.42 24.90 -13.30
N VAL A 373 -7.89 25.40 -12.18
CA VAL A 373 -6.56 25.92 -12.16
C VAL A 373 -5.88 24.58 -12.43
N CYS A 374 -5.52 24.33 -13.69
CA CYS A 374 -4.14 24.02 -13.95
C CYS A 374 -3.39 24.97 -13.03
N LEU A 375 -3.19 24.55 -11.76
CA LEU A 375 -2.27 25.20 -10.87
C LEU A 375 -1.00 25.17 -11.71
N PRO A 376 -0.47 26.32 -12.20
CA PRO A 376 0.97 26.32 -12.33
C PRO A 376 1.44 25.93 -10.93
N ALA A 377 2.28 24.91 -10.86
CA ALA A 377 2.82 24.32 -9.64
C ALA A 377 2.83 25.32 -8.47
N LEU A 378 2.30 24.93 -7.30
CA LEU A 378 2.14 25.79 -6.13
C LEU A 378 3.27 26.84 -5.99
N PRO A 379 2.93 28.12 -5.76
CA PRO A 379 3.87 29.03 -5.15
C PRO A 379 4.19 28.55 -3.72
N ARG A 380 5.47 28.26 -3.46
CA ARG A 380 6.13 28.10 -2.13
C ARG A 380 5.65 29.16 -1.07
N PRO A 381 6.16 29.16 0.19
CA PRO A 381 5.90 30.21 1.18
C PRO A 381 6.75 31.49 0.96
N ALA A 382 6.17 32.66 1.22
CA ALA A 382 6.89 33.93 1.23
C ALA A 382 7.70 34.09 2.52
N ALA A 383 8.99 33.78 2.42
CA ALA A 383 10.05 34.55 3.09
C ALA A 383 11.24 34.56 2.11
N GLY A 384 11.31 35.63 1.31
CA GLY A 384 12.39 35.89 0.33
C GLY A 384 12.45 34.90 -0.83
N ARG A 385 11.66 35.11 -1.89
CA ARG A 385 11.71 34.24 -3.08
C ARG A 385 12.51 34.84 -4.21
N ALA A 386 13.53 34.09 -4.60
CA ALA A 386 14.10 34.07 -5.95
C ALA A 386 13.02 33.62 -6.98
N SER A 387 13.11 34.09 -8.23
CA SER A 387 12.18 33.84 -9.35
C SER A 387 11.98 32.33 -9.64
N MET A 388 10.94 31.90 -10.37
CA MET A 388 10.86 30.52 -10.92
C MET A 388 11.91 30.25 -12.00
N ASP A 389 12.62 31.29 -12.45
CA ASP A 389 13.88 31.16 -13.19
C ASP A 389 15.09 30.86 -12.28
N ASP A 390 14.95 31.03 -10.96
CA ASP A 390 16.00 30.79 -9.94
C ASP A 390 15.88 29.43 -9.22
N LEU A 391 14.90 28.59 -9.56
CA LEU A 391 14.88 27.21 -9.06
C LEU A 391 15.94 26.39 -9.80
N PRO A 392 16.80 25.61 -9.11
CA PRO A 392 17.73 24.72 -9.79
C PRO A 392 16.95 23.72 -10.65
N ARG A 393 16.97 23.89 -11.97
CA ARG A 393 16.33 22.98 -12.92
C ARG A 393 17.29 21.83 -13.20
N HIS A 394 16.83 20.62 -12.94
CA HIS A 394 17.51 19.40 -13.36
C HIS A 394 16.88 18.91 -14.67
N SER A 395 17.69 18.52 -15.64
CA SER A 395 17.20 17.84 -16.85
C SER A 395 17.19 16.33 -16.62
N VAL A 396 16.21 15.65 -17.20
CA VAL A 396 16.11 14.18 -17.15
C VAL A 396 16.46 13.62 -18.52
N SER A 397 17.29 12.59 -18.53
CA SER A 397 17.73 11.91 -19.75
C SER A 397 17.55 10.40 -19.61
N VAL A 398 17.47 9.72 -20.75
CA VAL A 398 17.39 8.27 -20.86
C VAL A 398 18.57 7.75 -21.67
N ALA A 399 19.05 6.55 -21.36
CA ALA A 399 20.07 5.87 -22.16
C ALA A 399 19.86 4.36 -22.20
N GLY A 400 20.18 3.77 -23.36
CA GLY A 400 20.04 2.34 -23.60
C GLY A 400 21.39 1.63 -23.59
N ILE A 401 21.53 0.58 -22.79
CA ILE A 401 22.60 -0.41 -22.90
C ILE A 401 22.05 -1.57 -23.73
N ILE A 402 22.21 -1.47 -25.05
CA ILE A 402 21.75 -2.48 -26.00
C ILE A 402 22.81 -3.56 -26.12
N ILE A 403 22.45 -4.79 -25.79
CA ILE A 403 23.34 -5.95 -25.86
C ILE A 403 22.82 -6.90 -26.93
N ASP A 404 23.66 -7.20 -27.93
CA ASP A 404 23.31 -8.17 -28.98
C ASP A 404 23.49 -9.63 -28.52
N VAL A 405 23.15 -10.56 -29.41
CA VAL A 405 23.25 -12.01 -29.14
C VAL A 405 24.69 -12.50 -28.97
N GLU A 406 25.68 -11.73 -29.43
CA GLU A 406 27.11 -12.01 -29.26
C GLU A 406 27.69 -11.34 -28.00
N GLY A 407 26.85 -10.66 -27.20
CA GLY A 407 27.25 -9.97 -25.98
C GLY A 407 27.97 -8.64 -26.23
N ARG A 408 27.90 -8.09 -27.44
CA ARG A 408 28.46 -6.77 -27.77
C ARG A 408 27.46 -5.67 -27.40
N ILE A 409 28.00 -4.51 -27.06
CA ILE A 409 27.26 -3.33 -26.63
C ILE A 409 27.23 -2.31 -27.76
N LEU A 410 26.05 -1.77 -28.06
CA LEU A 410 25.90 -0.67 -29.02
C LEU A 410 26.32 0.65 -28.36
N VAL A 411 27.26 1.34 -28.99
CA VAL A 411 27.70 2.68 -28.59
C VAL A 411 27.72 3.61 -29.79
N VAL A 412 27.51 4.90 -29.53
CA VAL A 412 27.55 5.97 -30.51
C VAL A 412 28.70 6.92 -30.20
N LYS A 413 29.32 7.45 -31.24
CA LYS A 413 30.27 8.55 -31.15
C LYS A 413 29.56 9.82 -31.56
N ARG A 414 29.44 10.77 -30.64
CA ARG A 414 28.78 12.04 -30.95
C ARG A 414 29.61 12.88 -31.92
N ARG A 415 28.96 13.55 -32.86
CA ARG A 415 29.63 14.39 -33.87
C ARG A 415 30.14 15.73 -33.31
N ASP A 416 29.55 16.22 -32.22
CA ASP A 416 29.85 17.54 -31.64
C ASP A 416 31.13 17.56 -30.79
N ASN A 417 31.36 16.53 -29.97
CA ASN A 417 32.49 16.45 -29.04
C ASN A 417 33.40 15.22 -29.28
N GLY A 418 32.98 14.29 -30.14
CA GLY A 418 33.74 13.07 -30.45
C GLY A 418 33.76 12.02 -29.33
N GLU A 419 32.98 12.19 -28.27
CA GLU A 419 32.90 11.24 -27.16
C GLU A 419 32.04 10.02 -27.51
N TRP A 420 32.46 8.87 -26.98
CA TRP A 420 31.70 7.63 -27.07
C TRP A 420 30.76 7.48 -25.88
N GLN A 421 29.51 7.13 -26.15
CA GLN A 421 28.48 6.92 -25.13
C GLN A 421 27.46 5.86 -25.56
N PRO A 422 26.71 5.27 -24.62
CA PRO A 422 25.48 4.55 -24.96
C PRO A 422 24.47 5.53 -25.59
N PRO A 423 23.65 5.09 -26.56
CA PRO A 423 22.67 5.96 -27.20
C PRO A 423 21.59 6.41 -26.22
N GLY A 424 21.15 7.66 -26.37
CA GLY A 424 20.22 8.28 -25.44
C GLY A 424 20.31 9.81 -25.37
N GLY A 425 19.23 10.42 -24.91
CA GLY A 425 19.08 11.87 -24.87
C GLY A 425 18.15 12.37 -23.77
N VAL A 426 17.85 13.66 -23.81
CA VAL A 426 16.97 14.33 -22.85
C VAL A 426 15.52 13.98 -23.18
N LEU A 427 14.73 13.69 -22.15
CA LEU A 427 13.31 13.43 -22.35
C LEU A 427 12.58 14.70 -22.79
N GLU A 428 11.72 14.56 -23.79
CA GLU A 428 10.73 15.57 -24.14
C GLU A 428 9.61 15.63 -23.10
N LEU A 429 8.87 16.74 -23.08
CA LEU A 429 7.84 16.97 -22.06
C LEU A 429 6.61 16.07 -22.23
N ASP A 430 6.33 15.65 -23.47
CA ASP A 430 5.09 14.96 -23.85
C ASP A 430 5.29 13.47 -24.17
N GLU A 431 6.42 12.88 -23.77
CA GLU A 431 6.72 11.46 -23.98
C GLU A 431 6.88 10.68 -22.67
N THR A 432 6.56 9.39 -22.69
CA THR A 432 6.95 8.48 -21.61
C THR A 432 8.45 8.17 -21.64
N ILE A 433 8.99 7.70 -20.52
CA ILE A 433 10.42 7.33 -20.41
C ILE A 433 10.80 6.28 -21.46
N GLU A 434 9.94 5.28 -21.66
CA GLU A 434 10.15 4.21 -22.62
C GLU A 434 9.97 4.67 -24.07
N GLU A 435 9.09 5.63 -24.34
CA GLU A 435 8.96 6.25 -25.67
C GLU A 435 10.20 7.06 -26.01
N GLY A 436 10.65 7.93 -25.11
CA GLY A 436 11.87 8.70 -25.30
C GLY A 436 13.09 7.82 -25.50
N LEU A 437 13.21 6.73 -24.72
CA LEU A 437 14.32 5.79 -24.91
C LEU A 437 14.29 5.13 -26.30
N ARG A 438 13.12 4.70 -26.79
CA ARG A 438 13.01 4.09 -28.12
C ARG A 438 13.26 5.11 -29.22
N ARG A 439 12.73 6.32 -29.08
CA ARG A 439 12.95 7.44 -30.00
C ARG A 439 14.44 7.75 -30.13
N GLU A 440 15.11 8.04 -29.01
CA GLU A 440 16.53 8.40 -28.98
C GLU A 440 17.42 7.29 -29.59
N VAL A 441 17.19 6.03 -29.20
CA VAL A 441 17.98 4.92 -29.75
C VAL A 441 17.75 4.76 -31.26
N HIS A 442 16.52 4.89 -31.72
CA HIS A 442 16.21 4.80 -33.15
C HIS A 442 16.81 5.98 -33.93
N GLU A 443 16.69 7.21 -33.43
CA GLU A 443 17.21 8.42 -34.07
C GLU A 443 18.74 8.42 -34.16
N GLU A 444 19.44 7.95 -33.14
CA GLU A 444 20.91 7.94 -33.12
C GLU A 444 21.53 6.75 -33.87
N THR A 445 20.83 5.62 -33.97
CA THR A 445 21.44 4.36 -34.45
C THR A 445 20.70 3.64 -35.56
N GLY A 446 19.42 3.96 -35.80
CA GLY A 446 18.53 3.21 -36.70
C GLY A 446 18.13 1.82 -36.19
N ILE A 447 18.36 1.52 -34.90
CA ILE A 447 18.01 0.24 -34.26
C ILE A 447 16.76 0.40 -33.41
N ASP A 448 15.81 -0.51 -33.60
CA ASP A 448 14.67 -0.67 -32.69
C ASP A 448 15.05 -1.61 -31.55
N VAL A 449 14.53 -1.32 -30.36
CA VAL A 449 14.90 -2.05 -29.14
C VAL A 449 13.71 -2.56 -28.33
N HIS A 450 13.91 -3.74 -27.74
CA HIS A 450 13.10 -4.22 -26.62
C HIS A 450 13.77 -3.81 -25.31
N ILE A 451 13.01 -3.17 -24.41
CA ILE A 451 13.49 -2.71 -23.11
C ILE A 451 13.30 -3.85 -22.11
N ASP A 452 14.38 -4.30 -21.47
CA ASP A 452 14.34 -5.39 -20.51
C ASP A 452 14.02 -4.92 -19.10
N ARG A 453 14.82 -3.97 -18.60
CA ARG A 453 14.74 -3.46 -17.23
C ARG A 453 15.50 -2.16 -17.06
N LEU A 454 15.10 -1.35 -16.08
CA LEU A 454 15.92 -0.26 -15.55
C LEU A 454 17.11 -0.86 -14.79
N THR A 455 18.30 -0.32 -15.05
CA THR A 455 19.56 -0.80 -14.47
C THR A 455 20.21 0.21 -13.53
N GLY A 456 20.01 1.51 -13.75
CA GLY A 456 20.50 2.52 -12.82
C GLY A 456 19.96 3.92 -13.06
N VAL A 457 20.13 4.76 -12.04
CA VAL A 457 19.86 6.20 -12.00
C VAL A 457 21.17 6.92 -11.67
N TYR A 458 21.62 7.81 -12.56
CA TYR A 458 22.92 8.47 -12.46
C TYR A 458 22.72 9.97 -12.45
N LYS A 459 23.24 10.66 -11.44
CA LYS A 459 23.16 12.13 -11.37
C LYS A 459 24.49 12.76 -11.73
N ASN A 460 24.51 13.55 -12.80
CA ASN A 460 25.59 14.47 -13.08
C ASN A 460 25.44 15.71 -12.19
N MET A 461 26.27 15.82 -11.15
CA MET A 461 26.19 16.89 -10.15
C MET A 461 26.60 18.26 -10.71
N ARG A 462 27.39 18.29 -11.79
CA ARG A 462 27.88 19.52 -12.44
C ARG A 462 26.86 20.09 -13.43
N LEU A 463 26.28 19.22 -14.25
CA LEU A 463 25.32 19.61 -15.29
C LEU A 463 23.88 19.59 -14.79
N GLY A 464 23.63 19.05 -13.61
CA GLY A 464 22.29 18.91 -13.07
C GLY A 464 21.44 17.90 -13.84
N VAL A 465 22.05 16.95 -14.55
CA VAL A 465 21.34 15.96 -15.36
C VAL A 465 21.08 14.70 -14.52
N VAL A 466 19.88 14.16 -14.57
CA VAL A 466 19.54 12.83 -14.04
C VAL A 466 19.34 11.88 -15.21
N ALA A 467 20.16 10.83 -15.31
CA ALA A 467 20.10 9.85 -16.38
C ALA A 467 19.48 8.52 -15.88
N LEU A 468 18.44 8.07 -16.56
CA LEU A 468 17.80 6.77 -16.36
C LEU A 468 18.36 5.79 -17.40
N VAL A 469 18.99 4.71 -16.95
CA VAL A 469 19.70 3.78 -17.85
C VAL A 469 19.03 2.42 -17.86
N PHE A 470 18.69 1.95 -19.05
CA PHE A 470 17.97 0.70 -19.26
C PHE A 470 18.84 -0.32 -19.97
N ARG A 471 18.67 -1.60 -19.62
CA ARG A 471 19.17 -2.71 -20.42
C ARG A 471 18.17 -3.00 -21.52
N CYS A 472 18.68 -3.18 -22.73
CA CYS A 472 17.86 -3.44 -23.92
C CYS A 472 18.46 -4.56 -24.77
N ARG A 473 17.63 -5.12 -25.64
CA ARG A 473 18.02 -6.05 -26.71
C ARG A 473 17.57 -5.50 -28.06
N PRO A 474 18.37 -5.66 -29.13
CA PRO A 474 17.95 -5.22 -30.46
C PRO A 474 16.77 -6.07 -30.93
N SER A 475 15.74 -5.44 -31.49
CA SER A 475 14.55 -6.13 -32.02
C SER A 475 14.42 -6.04 -33.54
N ALA A 476 14.85 -4.93 -34.15
CA ALA A 476 14.84 -4.71 -35.60
C ALA A 476 15.80 -3.57 -35.98
N GLY A 477 15.93 -3.29 -37.28
CA GLY A 477 16.73 -2.19 -37.81
C GLY A 477 18.13 -2.58 -38.29
N SER A 478 18.82 -1.61 -38.89
CA SER A 478 20.20 -1.75 -39.37
C SER A 478 20.96 -0.49 -38.99
N LEU A 479 22.22 -0.64 -38.55
CA LEU A 479 23.03 0.50 -38.11
C LEU A 479 23.10 1.59 -39.19
N GLN A 480 22.65 2.77 -38.84
CA GLN A 480 22.73 3.97 -39.67
C GLN A 480 23.28 5.13 -38.84
N ALA A 481 24.13 5.95 -39.45
CA ALA A 481 24.56 7.19 -38.84
C ALA A 481 23.47 8.26 -39.01
N SER A 482 23.30 9.10 -38.00
CA SER A 482 22.37 10.23 -38.01
C SER A 482 23.08 11.57 -38.17
N SER A 483 22.34 12.68 -38.15
CA SER A 483 22.93 14.03 -38.15
C SER A 483 23.72 14.34 -36.87
N GLU A 484 23.38 13.70 -35.74
CA GLU A 484 23.97 13.94 -34.43
C GLU A 484 25.06 12.91 -34.06
N THR A 485 24.97 11.70 -34.64
CA THR A 485 25.92 10.61 -34.44
C THR A 485 26.93 10.55 -35.60
N GLU A 486 28.23 10.62 -35.28
CA GLU A 486 29.31 10.45 -36.25
C GLU A 486 29.38 9.00 -36.73
N VAL A 487 29.32 8.05 -35.79
CA VAL A 487 29.34 6.61 -36.06
C VAL A 487 28.71 5.83 -34.90
N ALA A 488 27.93 4.81 -35.24
CA ALA A 488 27.44 3.81 -34.28
C ALA A 488 28.23 2.50 -34.47
N ARG A 489 28.66 1.87 -33.37
CA ARG A 489 29.49 0.66 -33.40
C ARG A 489 29.12 -0.31 -32.28
N TRP A 490 29.17 -1.60 -32.60
CA TRP A 490 29.17 -2.66 -31.60
C TRP A 490 30.57 -2.84 -31.02
N MET A 491 30.69 -2.78 -29.69
CA MET A 491 31.93 -2.98 -28.95
C MET A 491 31.78 -4.09 -27.92
N SER A 492 32.84 -4.86 -27.69
CA SER A 492 32.90 -5.77 -26.54
C SER A 492 32.92 -4.99 -25.21
N ALA A 493 32.55 -5.65 -24.11
CA ALA A 493 32.59 -5.03 -22.78
C ALA A 493 33.99 -4.48 -22.42
N GLN A 494 35.06 -5.17 -22.86
CA GLN A 494 36.44 -4.72 -22.64
C GLN A 494 36.79 -3.48 -23.48
N GLU A 495 36.38 -3.44 -24.74
CA GLU A 495 36.56 -2.26 -25.59
C GLU A 495 35.81 -1.06 -25.00
N VAL A 496 34.57 -1.26 -24.54
CA VAL A 496 33.78 -0.24 -23.85
C VAL A 496 34.52 0.32 -22.65
N GLU A 497 35.02 -0.54 -21.77
CA GLU A 497 35.73 -0.12 -20.54
C GLU A 497 36.98 0.70 -20.84
N SER A 498 37.64 0.45 -21.99
CA SER A 498 38.83 1.19 -22.44
C SER A 498 38.52 2.45 -23.25
N THR A 499 37.31 2.57 -23.81
CA THR A 499 36.95 3.62 -24.78
C THR A 499 36.03 4.68 -24.18
N LEU A 500 35.05 4.26 -23.35
CA LEU A 500 34.10 5.16 -22.72
C LEU A 500 34.73 5.84 -21.51
N SER A 501 34.27 7.05 -21.20
CA SER A 501 34.67 7.69 -19.93
C SER A 501 34.18 6.85 -18.74
N PRO A 502 34.85 6.93 -17.57
CA PRO A 502 34.45 6.16 -16.38
C PRO A 502 32.96 6.31 -16.03
N ALA A 503 32.41 7.51 -16.20
CA ALA A 503 31.01 7.82 -15.92
C ALA A 503 30.00 7.11 -16.85
N PHE A 504 30.41 6.74 -18.07
CA PHE A 504 29.59 5.96 -18.99
C PHE A 504 29.91 4.46 -18.94
N ALA A 505 31.18 4.08 -18.76
CA ALA A 505 31.60 2.69 -18.62
C ALA A 505 30.93 2.00 -17.41
N ILE A 506 30.80 2.70 -16.28
CA ILE A 506 30.13 2.16 -15.09
C ILE A 506 28.65 1.81 -15.35
N ARG A 507 27.97 2.58 -16.21
CA ARG A 507 26.57 2.32 -16.58
C ARG A 507 26.42 1.00 -17.32
N VAL A 508 27.38 0.71 -18.20
CA VAL A 508 27.44 -0.54 -18.95
C VAL A 508 27.72 -1.71 -18.01
N ARG A 509 28.65 -1.53 -17.05
CA ARG A 509 28.96 -2.56 -16.06
C ARG A 509 27.76 -2.93 -15.19
N ASP A 510 27.04 -1.92 -14.69
CA ASP A 510 25.84 -2.10 -13.89
C ASP A 510 24.71 -2.78 -14.70
N ALA A 511 24.64 -2.52 -16.00
CA ALA A 511 23.66 -3.16 -16.89
C ALA A 511 24.01 -4.59 -17.31
N ILE A 512 25.30 -4.92 -17.42
CA ILE A 512 25.78 -6.28 -17.74
C ILE A 512 25.66 -7.20 -16.52
N GLY A 513 25.89 -6.68 -15.31
CA GLY A 513 25.84 -7.47 -14.08
C GLY A 513 24.48 -8.15 -13.83
N GLU A 514 24.50 -9.32 -13.20
CA GLU A 514 23.31 -10.08 -12.78
C GLU A 514 22.61 -9.48 -11.53
N ALA A 515 23.06 -8.31 -11.06
CA ALA A 515 22.50 -7.68 -9.88
C ALA A 515 21.02 -7.34 -10.09
N ALA A 516 20.16 -7.85 -9.19
CA ALA A 516 18.71 -7.65 -9.18
C ALA A 516 18.27 -6.25 -8.68
N PHE A 517 19.23 -5.34 -8.41
CA PHE A 517 18.98 -4.00 -7.87
C PHE A 517 19.28 -2.92 -8.92
N VAL A 518 18.59 -1.79 -8.83
CA VAL A 518 18.84 -0.60 -9.65
C VAL A 518 19.97 0.21 -9.00
N ALA A 519 21.06 0.44 -9.74
CA ALA A 519 22.19 1.24 -9.25
C ALA A 519 21.80 2.71 -9.08
N ILE A 520 22.28 3.38 -8.02
CA ILE A 520 22.12 4.83 -7.83
C ILE A 520 23.51 5.41 -7.63
N ARG A 521 23.95 6.30 -8.53
CA ARG A 521 25.30 6.88 -8.51
C ARG A 521 25.31 8.37 -8.80
N TYR A 522 26.40 9.03 -8.39
CA TYR A 522 26.64 10.46 -8.58
C TYR A 522 27.99 10.63 -9.27
N HIS A 523 28.05 11.49 -10.28
CA HIS A 523 29.30 11.77 -11.00
C HIS A 523 29.40 13.25 -11.38
N ASP A 524 30.58 13.72 -11.72
CA ASP A 524 30.82 15.10 -12.19
C ASP A 524 30.95 15.22 -13.73
N GLY A 525 30.90 14.08 -14.42
CA GLY A 525 31.09 13.96 -15.87
C GLY A 525 32.38 13.26 -16.27
N THR A 526 33.33 13.11 -15.33
CA THR A 526 34.62 12.45 -15.56
C THR A 526 34.83 11.21 -14.67
N GLY A 527 34.18 11.14 -13.50
CA GLY A 527 34.20 9.98 -12.62
C GLY A 527 33.19 10.06 -11.47
N ASP A 528 33.16 9.03 -10.61
CA ASP A 528 32.29 8.96 -9.43
C ASP A 528 32.64 10.06 -8.41
N VAL A 529 31.61 10.62 -7.78
CA VAL A 529 31.73 11.54 -6.65
C VAL A 529 31.39 10.77 -5.36
N PRO A 530 32.14 10.96 -4.24
CA PRO A 530 31.91 10.24 -2.98
C PRO A 530 30.48 10.34 -2.43
#